data_AF-A0A2W4EJ02-F1
#
_entry.id   AF-A0A2W4EJ02-F1
#
_cell.length_a   1.000
_cell.length_b   1.000
_cell.length_c   1.000
_cell.angle_alpha   90.00
_cell.angle_beta   90.00
_cell.angle_gamma   90.00
#
_symmetry.space_group_name_H-M   'P 1'
#
loop_
_entity.id
_entity.type
_entity.pdbx_description
1 polymer ?
#
loop_
_entity_poly.entity_id
_entity_poly.type
_entity_poly.pdbx_seq_one_letter_code
_entity_poly.pdbx_strand_id
1 'polypeptide(L)'
;MNSISKTLYEMTLAERSSLLDTVATALEATAEEAEGQGDARFASNSTCVANTIRGMSGGFGPRDLAAAELLLEQGIMLVHQFSNRKTAATLH
;
A
#
# COMPACT_ATOMS: atom_id res chain seq x y z
N MET A 1 4.35 -11.73 9.14
CA MET A 1 5.55 -11.06 8.61
C MET A 1 6.59 -12.02 7.99
N ASN A 2 6.29 -13.30 7.73
CA ASN A 2 7.21 -14.20 6.99
C ASN A 2 6.58 -14.73 5.68
N SER A 3 5.24 -14.71 5.60
CA SER A 3 4.50 -15.18 4.43
C SER A 3 4.59 -14.22 3.24
N ILE A 4 4.61 -12.90 3.49
CA ILE A 4 4.73 -11.87 2.44
C ILE A 4 6.14 -11.88 1.86
N SER A 5 7.17 -11.95 2.71
CA SER A 5 8.58 -12.11 2.30
C SER A 5 8.74 -13.33 1.40
N LYS A 6 8.28 -14.50 1.86
CA LYS A 6 8.40 -15.74 1.08
C LYS A 6 7.67 -15.66 -0.26
N THR A 7 6.47 -15.10 -0.29
CA THR A 7 5.71 -14.93 -1.54
C THR A 7 6.37 -13.95 -2.51
N LEU A 8 6.94 -12.83 -2.04
CA LEU A 8 7.64 -11.89 -2.92
C LEU A 8 8.87 -12.52 -3.59
N TYR A 9 9.65 -13.31 -2.84
CA TYR A 9 10.81 -14.02 -3.41
C TYR A 9 10.40 -15.09 -4.43
N GLU A 10 9.24 -15.72 -4.25
CA GLU A 10 8.68 -16.73 -5.15
C GLU A 10 8.01 -16.13 -6.40
N MET A 11 7.57 -14.87 -6.35
CA MET A 11 6.95 -14.15 -7.48
C MET A 11 7.97 -13.71 -8.53
N THR A 12 7.56 -13.71 -9.79
CA THR A 12 8.26 -13.08 -10.91
C THR A 12 8.25 -11.55 -10.79
N LEU A 13 9.14 -10.88 -11.54
CA LEU A 13 9.16 -9.42 -11.57
C LEU A 13 7.80 -8.82 -11.98
N ALA A 14 7.12 -9.41 -12.96
CA ALA A 14 5.82 -8.94 -13.43
C ALA A 14 4.74 -9.06 -12.34
N GLU A 15 4.71 -10.18 -11.62
CA GLU A 15 3.77 -10.39 -10.51
C GLU A 15 4.04 -9.40 -9.37
N ARG A 16 5.31 -9.14 -9.04
CA ARG A 16 5.68 -8.15 -8.02
C ARG A 16 5.26 -6.74 -8.42
N SER A 17 5.53 -6.33 -9.65
CA SER A 17 5.10 -5.03 -10.17
C SER A 17 3.58 -4.90 -10.16
N SER A 18 2.85 -5.96 -10.52
CA SER A 18 1.38 -5.97 -10.46
C SER A 18 0.83 -5.85 -9.03
N LEU A 19 1.45 -6.53 -8.06
CA LEU A 19 1.06 -6.43 -6.66
C LEU A 19 1.30 -5.02 -6.10
N LEU A 20 2.47 -4.44 -6.37
CA LEU A 20 2.78 -3.06 -5.98
C LEU A 20 1.80 -2.07 -6.60
N ASP A 21 1.50 -2.20 -7.89
CA ASP A 21 0.54 -1.33 -8.58
C ASP A 21 -0.86 -1.42 -7.97
N THR A 22 -1.29 -2.64 -7.61
CA THR A 22 -2.57 -2.88 -6.93
C THR A 22 -2.63 -2.16 -5.58
N VAL A 23 -1.57 -2.29 -4.76
CA VAL A 23 -1.52 -1.64 -3.45
C VAL A 23 -1.44 -0.12 -3.56
N ALA A 24 -0.66 0.42 -4.51
CA ALA A 24 -0.60 1.85 -4.77
C ALA A 24 -1.97 2.41 -5.18
N THR A 25 -2.67 1.72 -6.08
CA THR A 25 -4.02 2.11 -6.52
C THR A 25 -5.01 2.11 -5.36
N ALA A 26 -4.96 1.08 -4.49
CA ALA A 26 -5.81 1.03 -3.30
C ALA A 26 -5.51 2.18 -2.31
N LEU A 27 -4.24 2.52 -2.12
CA LEU A 27 -3.83 3.64 -1.27
C LEU A 27 -4.30 4.99 -1.82
N GLU A 28 -4.27 5.18 -3.13
CA GLU A 28 -4.78 6.40 -3.78
C GLU A 28 -6.29 6.57 -3.59
N ALA A 29 -7.06 5.50 -3.81
CA ALA A 29 -8.49 5.51 -3.54
C ALA A 29 -8.79 5.79 -2.05
N THR A 30 -8.00 5.20 -1.16
CA THR A 30 -8.11 5.43 0.29
C THR A 30 -7.76 6.88 0.65
N ALA A 31 -6.77 7.48 -0.02
CA ALA A 31 -6.36 8.85 0.21
C ALA A 31 -7.44 9.85 -0.22
N GLU A 32 -8.01 9.65 -1.42
CA GLU A 32 -9.11 10.46 -1.95
C GLU A 32 -10.32 10.41 -1.01
N GLU A 33 -10.68 9.22 -0.52
CA GLU A 33 -11.79 9.07 0.42
C GLU A 33 -11.49 9.74 1.77
N ALA A 34 -10.28 9.58 2.30
CA ALA A 34 -9.88 10.21 3.55
C ALA A 34 -9.88 11.75 3.47
N GLU A 35 -9.46 12.30 2.34
CA GLU A 35 -9.54 13.74 2.06
C GLU A 35 -11.00 14.21 2.04
N GLY A 36 -11.88 13.47 1.37
CA GLY A 36 -13.33 13.73 1.37
C GLY A 36 -13.97 13.68 2.76
N GLN A 37 -13.38 12.94 3.71
CA GLN A 37 -13.80 12.87 5.11
C GLN A 37 -13.12 13.93 6.02
N GLY A 38 -12.25 14.78 5.47
CA GLY A 38 -11.51 15.80 6.22
C GLY A 38 -10.26 15.27 6.96
N ASP A 39 -9.86 14.01 6.75
CA ASP A 39 -8.63 13.44 7.30
C ASP A 39 -7.44 13.68 6.35
N ALA A 40 -7.10 14.96 6.18
CA ALA A 40 -6.03 15.39 5.27
C ALA A 40 -4.67 14.77 5.61
N ARG A 41 -4.41 14.47 6.88
CA ARG A 41 -3.16 13.82 7.31
C ARG A 41 -3.10 12.39 6.81
N PHE A 42 -4.18 11.64 6.94
CA PHE A 42 -4.22 10.27 6.45
C PHE A 42 -4.18 10.19 4.92
N ALA A 43 -4.84 11.13 4.24
CA ALA A 43 -4.75 11.27 2.79
C ALA A 43 -3.30 11.49 2.35
N SER A 44 -2.63 12.50 2.90
CA SER A 44 -1.23 12.81 2.58
C SER A 44 -0.28 11.62 2.84
N ASN A 45 -0.43 10.93 3.96
CA ASN A 45 0.38 9.74 4.27
C ASN A 45 0.13 8.61 3.26
N SER A 46 -1.13 8.35 2.90
CA SER A 46 -1.49 7.28 1.96
C SER A 46 -0.98 7.59 0.55
N THR A 47 -1.12 8.83 0.09
CA THR A 47 -0.54 9.31 -1.19
C THR A 47 0.98 9.20 -1.20
N CYS A 48 1.66 9.53 -0.09
CA CYS A 48 3.11 9.42 0.01
C CYS A 48 3.59 7.97 -0.21
N VAL A 49 2.93 7.00 0.46
CA VAL A 49 3.26 5.58 0.31
C VAL A 49 2.94 5.09 -1.11
N ALA A 50 1.80 5.46 -1.68
CA ALA A 50 1.42 5.09 -3.05
C ALA A 50 2.46 5.57 -4.08
N ASN A 51 2.87 6.84 -4.00
CA ASN A 51 3.87 7.40 -4.89
C ASN A 51 5.24 6.73 -4.72
N THR A 52 5.61 6.38 -3.48
CA THR A 52 6.86 5.64 -3.22
C THR A 52 6.82 4.26 -3.88
N ILE A 53 5.70 3.55 -3.77
CA ILE A 53 5.49 2.25 -4.42
C ILE A 53 5.56 2.37 -5.94
N ARG A 54 4.92 3.39 -6.54
CA ARG A 54 5.00 3.65 -8.00
C ARG A 54 6.40 3.99 -8.47
N GLY A 55 7.17 4.72 -7.67
CA GLY A 55 8.59 4.97 -7.96
C GLY A 55 9.41 3.68 -8.01
N MET A 56 9.01 2.65 -7.27
CA MET A 56 9.68 1.35 -7.28
C MET A 56 9.23 0.43 -8.42
N SER A 57 7.98 0.49 -8.87
CA SER A 57 7.42 -0.50 -9.83
C SER A 57 8.10 -0.56 -11.21
N GLY A 58 8.91 0.45 -11.56
CA GLY A 58 9.61 0.59 -12.85
C GLY A 58 10.83 -0.30 -13.10
N GLY A 59 11.19 -1.17 -12.16
CA GLY A 59 12.25 -2.17 -12.36
C GLY A 59 13.21 -2.21 -11.18
N PHE A 60 12.92 -3.11 -10.25
CA PHE A 60 13.67 -3.26 -9.01
C PHE A 60 14.19 -4.69 -8.90
N GLY A 61 15.46 -4.81 -8.53
CA GLY A 61 16.19 -6.07 -8.49
C GLY A 61 15.98 -6.80 -7.16
N PRO A 62 16.63 -7.96 -6.98
CA PRO A 62 16.55 -8.72 -5.72
C PRO A 62 16.95 -7.92 -4.47
N ARG A 63 17.77 -6.86 -4.62
CA ARG A 63 18.21 -5.99 -3.52
C ARG A 63 17.12 -5.08 -2.98
N ASP A 64 16.11 -4.79 -3.81
CA ASP A 64 15.03 -3.87 -3.48
C ASP A 64 13.82 -4.59 -2.87
N LEU A 65 13.83 -5.93 -2.84
CA LEU A 65 12.73 -6.75 -2.33
C LEU A 65 12.39 -6.45 -0.88
N ALA A 66 13.39 -6.22 -0.04
CA ALA A 66 13.16 -5.89 1.36
C ALA A 66 12.43 -4.53 1.52
N ALA A 67 12.77 -3.55 0.69
CA ALA A 67 12.08 -2.26 0.69
C ALA A 67 10.66 -2.37 0.12
N ALA A 68 10.49 -3.14 -0.95
CA ALA A 68 9.17 -3.41 -1.54
C ALA A 68 8.25 -4.12 -0.54
N GLU A 69 8.78 -5.07 0.23
CA GLU A 69 8.05 -5.77 1.28
C GLU A 69 7.56 -4.80 2.37
N LEU A 70 8.46 -3.98 2.92
CA LEU A 70 8.09 -3.01 3.96
C LEU A 70 7.02 -2.03 3.48
N LEU A 71 7.11 -1.59 2.23
CA LEU A 71 6.10 -0.69 1.64
C LEU A 71 4.77 -1.38 1.39
N LEU A 72 4.77 -2.65 0.97
CA LEU A 72 3.55 -3.44 0.82
C LEU A 72 2.88 -3.66 2.17
N GLU A 73 3.63 -4.01 3.21
CA GLU A 73 3.09 -4.14 4.57
C GLU A 73 2.50 -2.83 5.07
N GLN A 74 3.23 -1.73 4.89
CA GLN A 74 2.76 -0.41 5.29
C GLN A 74 1.50 0.01 4.52
N GLY A 75 1.45 -0.26 3.22
CA GLY A 75 0.32 0.04 2.35
C GLY A 75 -0.94 -0.73 2.75
N ILE A 76 -0.81 -2.05 2.93
CA ILE A 76 -1.90 -2.92 3.40
C ILE A 76 -2.40 -2.46 4.77
N MET A 77 -1.49 -2.13 5.69
CA MET A 77 -1.83 -1.63 7.03
C MET A 77 -2.63 -0.33 6.98
N LEU A 78 -2.28 0.61 6.11
CA LEU A 78 -3.03 1.86 5.96
C LEU A 78 -4.44 1.61 5.41
N VAL A 79 -4.58 0.83 4.33
CA VAL A 79 -5.88 0.47 3.76
C VAL A 79 -6.77 -0.21 4.81
N HIS A 80 -6.22 -1.13 5.59
CA HIS A 80 -6.93 -1.82 6.66
C HIS A 80 -7.33 -0.87 7.80
N GLN A 81 -6.44 0.03 8.24
CA GLN A 81 -6.74 1.03 9.27
C GLN A 81 -7.85 1.98 8.85
N PHE A 82 -7.88 2.40 7.60
CA PHE A 82 -8.95 3.26 7.08
C PHE A 82 -10.29 2.51 7.04
N SER A 83 -10.28 1.28 6.52
CA SER A 83 -11.47 0.43 6.44
C SER A 83 -12.10 0.21 7.83
N ASN A 84 -11.27 -0.09 8.84
CA ASN A 84 -11.76 -0.31 10.20
C ASN A 84 -12.33 0.97 10.85
N ARG A 85 -11.74 2.14 10.57
CA ARG A 85 -12.29 3.42 11.04
C ARG A 85 -13.67 3.69 10.44
N LYS A 86 -13.86 3.38 9.16
CA LYS A 86 -15.16 3.50 8.48
C LYS A 86 -16.21 2.56 9.07
N THR A 87 -15.85 1.31 9.36
CA THR A 87 -16.74 0.35 10.03
C THR A 87 -17.14 0.84 11.42
N ALA A 88 -16.19 1.36 12.22
CA ALA A 88 -16.48 1.90 13.54
C ALA A 88 -17.41 3.13 13.49
N ALA A 89 -17.22 4.03 12.52
CA ALA A 89 -18.06 5.22 12.35
C ALA A 89 -19.51 4.89 11.94
N THR A 90 -19.73 3.78 11.22
CA THR A 90 -21.08 3.37 10.77
C THR A 90 -21.91 2.71 11.89
N LEU A 91 -21.27 2.27 12.98
CA LEU A 91 -21.93 1.56 14.09
C LEU A 91 -22.43 2.48 15.21
N HIS A 92 -22.26 3.80 15.09
CA HIS A 92 -22.68 4.82 16.05
C HIS A 92 -23.75 5.74 15.44
#